data_AF-A0A9Q9XWL2-F1
#
_entry.id   AF-A0A9Q9XWL2-F1
#
_cell.length_a   1.000
_cell.length_b   1.000
_cell.length_c   1.000
_cell.angle_alpha   90.00
_cell.angle_beta   90.00
_cell.angle_gamma   90.00
#
_symmetry.space_group_name_H-M   'P 1'
#
loop_
_entity.id
_entity.type
_entity.pdbx_description
1 polymer ?
#
loop_
_entity_poly.entity_id
_entity_poly.type
_entity_poly.pdbx_seq_one_letter_code
_entity_poly.pdbx_strand_id
1 'polypeptide(L)'
;MGCFHRSSVTITERLFHACTFAELYNQSLPAGNSLLSSFLRVLKSTITMSDTEEVEHFEEEKPKFKPSAPKIPDGEKVDFDDIQKKRLNKDTLELQGLIDTHFEQRKKEEQELIALKERMEKRRAERAEQQRIRTEKDKERQARREEERRRKEEEDAKKKAEEDAKKKSALSGMGSNYSSHLQKADAKKGGKKQTEREKKKKILADRRKPLNVDHLNEDKLRDKAQELFEWIKTLEAEKFEHMERLKRQKYEVTTLRRRVEELSKFSKKGAASRRRK
;
A
#
# COMPACT_ATOMS: atom_id res chain seq x y z
N MET A 1 -6.72 -20.89 -66.55
CA MET A 1 -7.50 -21.86 -65.76
C MET A 1 -6.77 -22.00 -64.44
N GLY A 2 -6.94 -21.07 -63.48
CA GLY A 2 -7.97 -21.12 -62.43
C GLY A 2 -7.28 -21.62 -61.15
N CYS A 3 -7.49 -21.12 -59.93
CA CYS A 3 -8.31 -20.07 -59.37
C CYS A 3 -7.62 -19.62 -58.06
N PHE A 4 -7.66 -18.32 -57.79
CA PHE A 4 -7.39 -17.74 -56.49
C PHE A 4 -8.35 -18.34 -55.43
N HIS A 5 -7.83 -18.76 -54.27
CA HIS A 5 -8.64 -18.90 -53.06
C HIS A 5 -8.02 -18.09 -51.93
N ARG A 6 -8.66 -16.94 -51.71
CA ARG A 6 -8.43 -15.99 -50.65
C ARG A 6 -9.30 -16.45 -49.49
N SER A 7 -8.71 -17.01 -48.44
CA SER A 7 -9.44 -17.39 -47.22
C SER A 7 -9.12 -16.38 -46.12
N SER A 8 -10.08 -15.49 -45.93
CA SER A 8 -10.22 -14.53 -44.84
C SER A 8 -10.23 -15.23 -43.48
N VAL A 9 -9.22 -15.00 -42.65
CA VAL A 9 -9.27 -15.33 -41.22
C VAL A 9 -10.04 -14.20 -40.53
N THR A 10 -11.35 -14.39 -40.40
CA THR A 10 -12.25 -13.47 -39.70
C THR A 10 -12.00 -13.53 -38.19
N ILE A 11 -11.88 -12.34 -37.60
CA ILE A 11 -11.76 -12.06 -36.17
C ILE A 11 -13.08 -12.43 -35.49
N THR A 12 -13.32 -13.70 -35.22
CA THR A 12 -14.48 -14.15 -34.42
C THR A 12 -14.19 -15.37 -33.52
N GLU A 13 -13.05 -16.05 -33.65
CA GLU A 13 -12.76 -17.24 -32.83
C GLU A 13 -12.07 -16.94 -31.48
N ARG A 14 -11.73 -15.69 -31.16
CA ARG A 14 -11.13 -15.32 -29.86
C ARG A 14 -12.12 -14.90 -28.78
N LEU A 15 -13.42 -14.98 -29.04
CA LEU A 15 -14.46 -14.70 -28.04
C LEU A 15 -15.15 -15.96 -27.49
N PHE A 16 -14.69 -17.16 -27.85
CA PHE A 16 -15.28 -18.41 -27.33
C PHE A 16 -14.49 -19.04 -26.16
N HIS A 17 -13.31 -18.52 -25.82
CA HIS A 17 -12.51 -18.99 -24.68
C HIS A 17 -12.58 -18.10 -23.43
N ALA A 18 -13.34 -17.01 -23.47
CA ALA A 18 -13.56 -16.13 -22.31
C ALA A 18 -14.81 -16.50 -21.48
N CYS A 19 -15.70 -17.34 -22.01
CA CYS A 19 -16.95 -17.73 -21.33
C CYS A 19 -16.84 -18.96 -20.41
N THR A 20 -15.72 -19.70 -20.40
CA THR A 20 -15.53 -20.88 -19.52
C THR A 20 -14.66 -20.60 -18.29
N PHE A 21 -14.55 -19.34 -17.86
CA PHE A 21 -13.88 -18.97 -16.60
C PHE A 21 -14.76 -18.09 -15.68
N ALA A 22 -16.06 -18.02 -15.94
CA ALA A 22 -17.00 -17.23 -15.15
C ALA A 22 -17.97 -18.05 -14.26
N GLU A 23 -17.90 -19.40 -14.29
CA GLU A 23 -18.84 -20.27 -13.57
C GLU A 23 -18.26 -21.02 -12.35
N LEU A 24 -17.06 -20.66 -11.88
CA LEU A 24 -16.46 -21.26 -10.67
C LEU A 24 -16.18 -20.25 -9.54
N TYR A 25 -17.00 -19.21 -9.42
CA TYR A 25 -16.93 -18.30 -8.26
C TYR A 25 -18.31 -17.86 -7.77
N ASN A 26 -19.27 -18.79 -7.76
CA ASN A 26 -20.59 -18.53 -7.17
C ASN A 26 -21.16 -19.73 -6.40
N GLN A 27 -20.33 -20.35 -5.56
CA GLN A 27 -20.80 -21.28 -4.54
C GLN A 27 -19.83 -21.26 -3.36
N SER A 28 -20.38 -21.04 -2.15
CA SER A 28 -19.72 -20.99 -0.83
C SER A 28 -19.20 -19.61 -0.36
N LEU A 29 -20.12 -18.75 0.07
CA LEU A 29 -19.84 -17.78 1.14
C LEU A 29 -20.29 -18.40 2.47
N PRO A 30 -19.37 -18.81 3.36
CA PRO A 30 -19.75 -19.24 4.70
C PRO A 30 -20.15 -18.02 5.53
N ALA A 31 -21.29 -18.15 6.22
CA ALA A 31 -21.74 -17.22 7.25
C ALA A 31 -20.70 -17.17 8.38
N GLY A 32 -19.79 -16.21 8.29
CA GLY A 32 -18.74 -15.96 9.27
C GLY A 32 -18.85 -14.55 9.82
N ASN A 33 -19.23 -14.45 11.10
CA ASN A 33 -19.16 -13.22 11.89
C ASN A 33 -17.74 -12.67 11.87
N SER A 34 -17.47 -11.74 10.97
CA SER A 34 -16.24 -10.97 10.95
C SER A 34 -16.58 -9.53 11.31
N LEU A 35 -15.68 -8.87 12.04
CA LEU A 35 -15.76 -7.47 12.43
C LEU A 35 -16.07 -6.53 11.24
N LEU A 36 -15.79 -6.96 10.01
CA LEU A 36 -16.13 -6.26 8.77
C LEU A 36 -17.63 -6.24 8.47
N SER A 37 -18.41 -7.27 8.83
CA SER A 37 -19.87 -7.26 8.67
C SER A 37 -20.53 -6.34 9.70
N SER A 38 -19.98 -6.28 10.91
CA SER A 38 -20.38 -5.31 11.94
C SER A 38 -20.05 -3.89 11.49
N PHE A 39 -18.86 -3.67 10.91
CA PHE A 39 -18.44 -2.38 10.40
C PHE A 39 -19.30 -1.91 9.22
N LEU A 40 -19.66 -2.81 8.30
CA LEU A 40 -20.53 -2.49 7.17
C LEU A 40 -21.99 -2.27 7.59
N ARG A 41 -22.44 -2.89 8.69
CA ARG A 41 -23.75 -2.64 9.31
C ARG A 41 -23.78 -1.28 10.02
N VAL A 42 -22.70 -0.90 10.72
CA VAL A 42 -22.55 0.44 11.32
C VAL A 42 -22.50 1.50 10.22
N LEU A 43 -21.73 1.28 9.14
CA LEU A 43 -21.63 2.22 8.02
C LEU A 43 -22.97 2.40 7.29
N LYS A 44 -23.73 1.31 7.08
CA LYS A 44 -25.10 1.37 6.54
C LYS A 44 -26.07 2.08 7.47
N SER A 45 -25.97 1.85 8.79
CA SER A 45 -26.80 2.54 9.79
C SER A 45 -26.53 4.04 9.86
N THR A 46 -25.29 4.50 9.67
CA THR A 46 -24.96 5.94 9.59
C THR A 46 -25.44 6.59 8.30
N ILE A 47 -25.53 5.84 7.20
CA ILE A 47 -26.00 6.37 5.91
C ILE A 47 -27.54 6.46 5.86
N THR A 48 -28.27 5.63 6.62
CA THR A 48 -29.75 5.64 6.65
C THR A 48 -30.37 6.60 7.67
N MET A 49 -29.58 7.41 8.39
CA MET A 49 -30.08 8.41 9.35
C MET A 49 -29.89 9.85 8.85
N SER A 50 -29.80 10.03 7.52
CA SER A 50 -29.58 11.35 6.88
C SER A 50 -30.78 11.84 6.07
N ASP A 51 -32.01 11.55 6.54
CA ASP A 51 -33.25 12.11 5.95
C ASP A 51 -34.32 12.21 7.03
N THR A 52 -34.37 13.36 7.70
CA THR A 52 -35.56 14.15 8.13
C THR A 52 -35.11 15.10 9.24
N GLU A 53 -34.58 16.26 8.86
CA GLU A 53 -34.71 17.45 9.70
C GLU A 53 -35.84 18.28 9.11
N GLU A 54 -36.94 18.29 9.86
CA GLU A 54 -38.10 19.14 9.63
C GLU A 54 -37.64 20.61 9.58
N VAL A 55 -38.04 21.31 8.53
CA VAL A 55 -37.88 22.76 8.45
C VAL A 55 -38.88 23.36 9.44
N GLU A 56 -38.44 23.61 10.67
CA GLU A 56 -39.15 24.49 11.60
C GLU A 56 -39.20 25.88 10.97
N HIS A 57 -40.37 26.21 10.42
CA HIS A 57 -40.70 27.56 10.02
C HIS A 57 -40.86 28.37 11.31
N PHE A 58 -39.81 29.11 11.68
CA PHE A 58 -39.89 30.10 12.74
C PHE A 58 -40.80 31.24 12.25
N GLU A 59 -42.10 31.14 12.53
CA GLU A 59 -42.99 32.30 12.40
C GLU A 59 -42.51 33.35 13.40
N GLU A 60 -41.86 34.37 12.88
CA GLU A 60 -41.54 35.60 13.59
C GLU A 60 -42.85 36.30 13.95
N GLU A 61 -43.33 36.06 15.18
CA GLU A 61 -44.50 36.74 15.72
C GLU A 61 -44.17 38.23 15.89
N LYS A 62 -44.50 39.02 14.87
CA LYS A 62 -44.46 40.49 14.91
C LYS A 62 -45.14 40.98 16.20
N PRO A 63 -44.44 41.61 17.16
CA PRO A 63 -45.12 42.33 18.21
C PRO A 63 -45.78 43.54 17.55
N LYS A 64 -47.12 43.55 17.52
CA LYS A 64 -47.92 44.72 17.11
C LYS A 64 -47.68 45.86 18.12
N PHE A 65 -46.64 46.65 17.89
CA PHE A 65 -46.43 47.91 18.60
C PHE A 65 -47.51 48.90 18.17
N LYS A 66 -48.46 49.17 19.07
CA LYS A 66 -49.37 50.31 18.95
C LYS A 66 -48.58 51.56 19.37
N PRO A 67 -48.39 52.58 18.50
CA PRO A 67 -47.85 53.84 18.98
C PRO A 67 -48.95 54.53 19.81
N SER A 68 -48.87 54.43 21.14
CA SER A 68 -49.62 55.32 22.01
C SER A 68 -49.02 56.72 21.83
N ALA A 69 -49.82 57.64 21.29
CA ALA A 69 -49.44 59.02 21.05
C ALA A 69 -48.90 59.67 22.35
N PRO A 70 -47.66 60.21 22.34
CA PRO A 70 -47.17 61.00 23.46
C PRO A 70 -48.07 62.22 23.66
N LYS A 71 -48.67 62.35 24.85
CA LYS A 71 -49.24 63.62 25.30
C LYS A 71 -48.09 64.61 25.42
N ILE A 72 -48.12 65.66 24.60
CA ILE A 72 -47.25 66.83 24.71
C ILE A 72 -47.90 67.75 25.77
N PRO A 73 -47.25 68.03 26.92
CA PRO A 73 -47.51 69.25 27.66
C PRO A 73 -46.79 70.40 26.96
N ASP A 74 -47.56 71.47 26.71
CA ASP A 74 -47.17 72.70 26.04
C ASP A 74 -45.88 73.33 26.57
N GLY A 75 -45.06 73.82 25.62
CA GLY A 75 -44.39 75.11 25.79
C GLY A 75 -42.97 75.11 26.36
N GLU A 76 -42.05 74.34 25.77
CA GLU A 76 -40.62 74.67 25.82
C GLU A 76 -40.07 74.62 24.39
N LYS A 77 -39.39 75.70 23.97
CA LYS A 77 -38.85 75.82 22.59
C LYS A 77 -38.02 74.58 22.28
N VAL A 78 -38.56 73.73 21.41
CA VAL A 78 -37.88 72.52 20.97
C VAL A 78 -36.80 72.96 19.98
N ASP A 79 -35.56 73.11 20.47
CA ASP A 79 -34.43 73.44 19.62
C ASP A 79 -34.17 72.27 18.64
N PHE A 80 -34.47 72.49 17.37
CA PHE A 80 -34.34 71.47 16.31
C PHE A 80 -32.90 70.97 16.17
N ASP A 81 -31.90 71.81 16.48
CA ASP A 81 -30.50 71.43 16.54
C ASP A 81 -30.22 70.40 17.66
N ASP A 82 -30.95 70.48 18.76
CA ASP A 82 -30.78 69.59 19.91
C ASP A 82 -31.37 68.20 19.62
N ILE A 83 -32.45 68.13 18.83
CA ILE A 83 -33.00 66.87 18.30
C ILE A 83 -32.03 66.22 17.31
N GLN A 84 -31.44 67.00 16.40
CA GLN A 84 -30.47 66.48 15.44
C GLN A 84 -29.21 65.95 16.15
N LYS A 85 -28.67 66.69 17.12
CA LYS A 85 -27.55 66.24 17.96
C LYS A 85 -27.88 64.95 18.72
N LYS A 86 -29.06 64.85 19.33
CA LYS A 86 -29.51 63.63 20.03
C LYS A 86 -29.64 62.44 19.08
N ARG A 87 -30.11 62.65 17.85
CA ARG A 87 -30.17 61.61 16.83
C ARG A 87 -28.77 61.15 16.41
N LEU A 88 -27.89 62.08 16.04
CA LEU A 88 -26.52 61.76 15.66
C LEU A 88 -25.76 61.03 16.77
N ASN A 89 -25.90 61.47 18.02
CA ASN A 89 -25.28 60.81 19.17
C ASN A 89 -25.83 59.40 19.40
N LYS A 90 -27.14 59.21 19.25
CA LYS A 90 -27.78 57.89 19.33
C LYS A 90 -27.24 56.96 18.23
N ASP A 91 -27.26 57.42 16.98
CA ASP A 91 -26.79 56.64 15.83
C ASP A 91 -25.29 56.30 15.97
N THR A 92 -24.49 57.24 16.49
CA THR A 92 -23.06 57.02 16.75
C THR A 92 -22.84 55.96 17.85
N LEU A 93 -23.63 55.99 18.92
CA LEU A 93 -23.56 55.00 20.00
C LEU A 93 -24.06 53.63 19.57
N GLU A 94 -25.12 53.57 18.77
CA GLU A 94 -25.65 52.32 18.20
C GLU A 94 -24.64 51.68 17.25
N LEU A 95 -24.01 52.48 16.37
CA LEU A 95 -22.95 52.01 15.49
C LEU A 95 -21.75 51.49 16.29
N GLN A 96 -21.32 52.20 17.34
CA GLN A 96 -20.24 51.73 18.21
C GLN A 96 -20.59 50.40 18.88
N GLY A 97 -21.82 50.25 19.40
CA GLY A 97 -22.29 49.00 20.00
C GLY A 97 -22.35 47.82 19.03
N LEU A 98 -22.76 48.05 17.78
CA LEU A 98 -22.76 47.03 16.72
C LEU A 98 -21.33 46.61 16.34
N ILE A 99 -20.41 47.58 16.25
CA ILE A 99 -18.99 47.33 15.99
C ILE A 99 -18.40 46.45 17.09
N ASP A 100 -18.59 46.82 18.36
CA ASP A 100 -18.05 46.07 19.50
C ASP A 100 -18.65 44.66 19.59
N THR A 101 -19.97 44.54 19.37
CA THR A 101 -20.66 43.24 19.32
C THR A 101 -20.08 42.33 18.23
N HIS A 102 -19.86 42.86 17.02
CA HIS A 102 -19.30 42.07 15.91
C HIS A 102 -17.86 41.61 16.21
N PHE A 103 -17.02 42.47 16.79
CA PHE A 103 -15.66 42.09 17.18
C PHE A 103 -15.64 41.07 18.32
N GLU A 104 -16.50 41.23 19.32
CA GLU A 104 -16.61 40.26 20.41
C GLU A 104 -17.11 38.90 19.92
N GLN A 105 -18.10 38.87 19.03
CA GLN A 105 -18.61 37.64 18.42
C GLN A 105 -17.51 36.94 17.62
N ARG A 106 -16.84 37.64 16.70
CA ARG A 106 -15.70 37.12 15.94
C ARG A 106 -14.60 36.57 16.85
N LYS A 107 -14.24 37.30 17.90
CA LYS A 107 -13.20 36.89 18.84
C LYS A 107 -13.58 35.62 19.61
N LYS A 108 -14.84 35.51 20.05
CA LYS A 108 -15.37 34.30 20.73
C LYS A 108 -15.37 33.11 19.77
N GLU A 109 -15.87 33.29 18.55
CA GLU A 109 -15.88 32.25 17.51
C GLU A 109 -14.46 31.78 17.15
N GLU A 110 -13.51 32.70 16.99
CA GLU A 110 -12.10 32.35 16.72
C GLU A 110 -11.48 31.56 17.88
N GLN A 111 -11.73 31.97 19.12
CA GLN A 111 -11.25 31.23 20.30
C GLN A 111 -11.83 29.82 20.38
N GLU A 112 -13.13 29.67 20.10
CA GLU A 112 -13.79 28.36 20.07
C GLU A 112 -13.23 27.47 18.95
N LEU A 113 -13.00 28.05 17.77
CA LEU A 113 -12.43 27.36 16.62
C LEU A 113 -10.99 26.90 16.92
N ILE A 114 -10.18 27.75 17.55
CA ILE A 114 -8.81 27.40 17.99
C ILE A 114 -8.87 26.28 19.03
N ALA A 115 -9.70 26.41 20.07
CA ALA A 115 -9.84 25.40 21.11
C ALA A 115 -10.35 24.05 20.56
N LEU A 116 -11.18 24.06 19.51
CA LEU A 116 -11.62 22.84 18.83
C LEU A 116 -10.48 22.21 18.00
N LYS A 117 -9.72 23.02 17.26
CA LYS A 117 -8.55 22.58 16.50
C LYS A 117 -7.49 21.96 17.40
N GLU A 118 -7.16 22.60 18.52
CA GLU A 118 -6.23 22.07 19.51
C GLU A 118 -6.70 20.71 20.08
N ARG A 119 -7.99 20.56 20.37
CA ARG A 119 -8.56 19.27 20.81
C ARG A 119 -8.49 18.19 19.73
N MET A 120 -8.66 18.55 18.45
CA MET A 120 -8.49 17.60 17.34
C MET A 120 -7.04 17.20 17.16
N GLU A 121 -6.12 18.18 17.22
CA GLU A 121 -4.69 17.97 17.08
C GLU A 121 -4.15 17.10 18.23
N LYS A 122 -4.55 17.38 19.47
CA LYS A 122 -4.22 16.54 20.63
C LYS A 122 -4.66 15.09 20.43
N ARG A 123 -5.90 14.85 20.01
CA ARG A 123 -6.39 13.49 19.71
C ARG A 123 -5.63 12.85 18.54
N ARG A 124 -5.17 13.61 17.56
CA ARG A 124 -4.36 13.09 16.45
C ARG A 124 -2.96 12.71 16.92
N ALA A 125 -2.33 13.54 17.73
CA ALA A 125 -1.04 13.28 18.34
C ALA A 125 -1.10 12.05 19.26
N GLU A 126 -2.12 11.92 20.09
CA GLU A 126 -2.33 10.74 20.95
C GLU A 126 -2.46 9.44 20.14
N ARG A 127 -3.24 9.45 19.04
CA ARG A 127 -3.33 8.27 18.16
C ARG A 127 -2.01 7.96 17.47
N ALA A 128 -1.28 8.98 17.02
CA ALA A 128 0.02 8.80 16.40
C ALA A 128 1.03 8.20 17.41
N GLU A 129 1.02 8.68 18.64
CA GLU A 129 1.88 8.19 19.71
C GLU A 129 1.53 6.76 20.13
N GLN A 130 0.24 6.44 20.29
CA GLN A 130 -0.21 5.06 20.50
C GLN A 130 0.25 4.12 19.39
N GLN A 131 0.20 4.58 18.13
CA GLN A 131 0.68 3.79 17.00
C GLN A 131 2.20 3.58 17.06
N ARG A 132 2.97 4.63 17.38
CA ARG A 132 4.42 4.52 17.58
C ARG A 132 4.77 3.51 18.66
N ILE A 133 4.15 3.61 19.84
CA ILE A 133 4.36 2.68 20.95
C ILE A 133 4.02 1.24 20.55
N ARG A 134 2.91 1.01 19.83
CA ARG A 134 2.57 -0.34 19.32
C ARG A 134 3.64 -0.85 18.36
N THR A 135 4.05 -0.04 17.38
CA THR A 135 5.09 -0.44 16.42
C THR A 135 6.45 -0.70 17.07
N GLU A 136 6.81 0.07 18.10
CA GLU A 136 8.05 -0.09 18.85
C GLU A 136 8.02 -1.37 19.69
N LYS A 137 6.94 -1.63 20.42
CA LYS A 137 6.74 -2.89 21.16
C LYS A 137 6.72 -4.11 20.24
N ASP A 138 6.12 -4.00 19.05
CA ASP A 138 6.12 -5.09 18.07
C ASP A 138 7.51 -5.36 17.52
N LYS A 139 8.26 -4.29 17.21
CA LYS A 139 9.64 -4.37 16.75
C LYS A 139 10.57 -4.93 17.83
N GLU A 140 10.40 -4.54 19.09
CA GLU A 140 11.15 -5.08 20.23
C GLU A 140 10.85 -6.58 20.43
N ARG A 141 9.57 -6.99 20.37
CA ARG A 141 9.21 -8.41 20.45
C ARG A 141 9.78 -9.21 19.28
N GLN A 142 9.86 -8.63 18.10
CA GLN A 142 10.49 -9.28 16.95
C GLN A 142 12.02 -9.37 17.13
N ALA A 143 12.65 -8.29 17.56
CA ALA A 143 14.09 -8.23 17.82
C ALA A 143 14.50 -9.25 18.90
N ARG A 144 13.74 -9.38 19.99
CA ARG A 144 14.00 -10.39 21.03
C ARG A 144 13.92 -11.82 20.49
N ARG A 145 12.93 -12.13 19.64
CA ARG A 145 12.82 -13.45 18.99
C ARG A 145 13.96 -13.71 18.01
N GLU A 146 14.39 -12.68 17.28
CA GLU A 146 15.51 -12.80 16.34
C GLU A 146 16.85 -12.91 17.07
N GLU A 147 17.04 -12.21 18.19
CA GLU A 147 18.24 -12.29 19.03
C GLU A 147 18.33 -13.64 19.76
N GLU A 148 17.23 -14.15 20.32
CA GLU A 148 17.19 -15.49 20.92
C GLU A 148 17.48 -16.58 19.88
N ARG A 149 16.93 -16.44 18.67
CA ARG A 149 17.24 -17.31 17.54
C ARG A 149 18.71 -17.18 17.14
N ARG A 150 19.27 -15.97 17.08
CA ARG A 150 20.67 -15.72 16.72
C ARG A 150 21.62 -16.30 17.77
N ARG A 151 21.33 -16.13 19.06
CA ARG A 151 22.12 -16.71 20.16
C ARG A 151 22.10 -18.24 20.13
N LYS A 152 20.92 -18.84 19.88
CA LYS A 152 20.81 -20.30 19.71
C LYS A 152 21.56 -20.79 18.46
N GLU A 153 21.49 -20.05 17.36
CA GLU A 153 22.26 -20.34 16.14
C GLU A 153 23.78 -20.20 16.37
N GLU A 154 24.23 -19.22 17.14
CA GLU A 154 25.63 -19.01 17.53
C GLU A 154 26.14 -20.13 18.47
N GLU A 155 25.34 -20.53 19.46
CA GLU A 155 25.66 -21.65 20.38
C GLU A 155 25.66 -23.00 19.63
N ASP A 156 24.70 -23.26 18.75
CA ASP A 156 24.64 -24.47 17.92
C ASP A 156 25.72 -24.51 16.84
N ALA A 157 26.18 -23.35 16.34
CA ALA A 157 27.30 -23.24 15.43
C ALA A 157 28.63 -23.47 16.15
N LYS A 158 28.80 -22.92 17.36
CA LYS A 158 29.99 -23.15 18.18
C LYS A 158 30.11 -24.61 18.60
N LYS A 159 29.02 -25.21 19.08
CA LYS A 159 28.98 -26.66 19.41
C LYS A 159 29.23 -27.53 18.18
N LYS A 160 28.72 -27.15 17.01
CA LYS A 160 29.02 -27.86 15.76
C LYS A 160 30.49 -27.72 15.37
N ALA A 161 31.07 -26.54 15.48
CA ALA A 161 32.48 -26.32 15.16
C ALA A 161 33.39 -27.10 16.11
N GLU A 162 33.05 -27.18 17.41
CA GLU A 162 33.77 -28.00 18.38
C GLU A 162 33.59 -29.51 18.10
N GLU A 163 32.37 -29.97 17.76
CA GLU A 163 32.13 -31.36 17.36
C GLU A 163 32.83 -31.72 16.04
N ASP A 164 32.87 -30.83 15.06
CA ASP A 164 33.54 -31.06 13.78
C ASP A 164 35.06 -30.98 13.92
N ALA A 165 35.58 -30.14 14.82
CA ALA A 165 37.00 -30.14 15.18
C ALA A 165 37.38 -31.45 15.89
N LYS A 166 36.55 -31.91 16.83
CA LYS A 166 36.74 -33.18 17.54
C LYS A 166 36.57 -34.40 16.62
N LYS A 167 35.58 -34.37 15.72
CA LYS A 167 35.37 -35.38 14.67
C LYS A 167 36.47 -35.35 13.62
N LYS A 168 36.98 -34.20 13.20
CA LYS A 168 38.12 -34.09 12.28
C LYS A 168 39.40 -34.61 12.93
N SER A 169 39.60 -34.32 14.21
CA SER A 169 40.68 -34.91 15.01
C SER A 169 40.55 -36.44 15.10
N ALA A 170 39.34 -36.98 15.32
CA ALA A 170 39.10 -38.42 15.39
C ALA A 170 39.10 -39.14 14.02
N LEU A 171 38.55 -38.52 12.97
CA LEU A 171 38.44 -39.08 11.61
C LEU A 171 39.71 -38.90 10.79
N SER A 172 40.64 -38.02 11.19
CA SER A 172 42.00 -38.03 10.66
C SER A 172 42.74 -39.35 10.95
N GLY A 173 42.22 -40.19 11.85
CA GLY A 173 42.70 -41.55 12.12
C GLY A 173 41.94 -42.67 11.41
N MET A 174 40.76 -42.43 10.80
CA MET A 174 39.91 -43.52 10.31
C MET A 174 39.11 -43.16 9.05
N GLY A 175 39.75 -43.30 7.89
CA GLY A 175 39.09 -43.66 6.63
C GLY A 175 38.31 -42.57 5.87
N SER A 176 38.82 -42.24 4.68
CA SER A 176 38.39 -41.21 3.71
C SER A 176 36.96 -41.29 3.12
N ASN A 177 36.03 -42.08 3.67
CA ASN A 177 34.71 -42.31 3.04
C ASN A 177 33.51 -41.67 3.77
N TYR A 178 33.67 -41.16 5.00
CA TYR A 178 32.59 -40.50 5.75
C TYR A 178 32.42 -38.99 5.43
N SER A 179 33.38 -38.42 4.70
CA SER A 179 33.49 -36.97 4.45
C SER A 179 32.38 -36.38 3.56
N SER A 180 31.76 -37.16 2.66
CA SER A 180 30.75 -36.62 1.72
C SER A 180 29.37 -36.36 2.35
N HIS A 181 29.02 -37.09 3.41
CA HIS A 181 27.73 -36.93 4.09
C HIS A 181 27.71 -35.68 4.99
N LEU A 182 28.85 -35.34 5.60
CA LEU A 182 29.00 -34.18 6.47
C LEU A 182 28.94 -32.86 5.68
N GLN A 183 29.57 -32.80 4.49
CA GLN A 183 29.52 -31.60 3.63
C GLN A 183 28.10 -31.25 3.16
N LYS A 184 27.23 -32.25 2.99
CA LYS A 184 25.81 -32.05 2.64
C LYS A 184 24.99 -31.54 3.83
N ALA A 185 25.39 -31.88 5.05
CA ALA A 185 24.78 -31.38 6.29
C ALA A 185 25.28 -29.98 6.68
N ASP A 186 26.53 -29.63 6.37
CA ASP A 186 27.08 -28.28 6.54
C ASP A 186 26.44 -27.26 5.60
N ALA A 187 26.20 -27.63 4.34
CA ALA A 187 25.47 -26.77 3.40
C ALA A 187 24.03 -26.42 3.85
N LYS A 188 23.46 -27.19 4.80
CA LYS A 188 22.14 -26.94 5.40
C LYS A 188 22.18 -26.17 6.73
N LYS A 189 23.33 -26.14 7.43
CA LYS A 189 23.43 -25.59 8.81
C LYS A 189 24.15 -24.23 8.89
N GLY A 190 24.89 -23.83 7.85
CA GLY A 190 25.43 -22.46 7.76
C GLY A 190 24.39 -21.49 7.18
N GLY A 191 23.85 -20.61 8.02
CA GLY A 191 23.03 -19.42 7.70
C GLY A 191 22.12 -19.58 6.49
N LYS A 192 20.83 -19.86 6.71
CA LYS A 192 19.78 -20.08 5.69
C LYS A 192 20.04 -19.22 4.45
N LYS A 193 20.78 -19.77 3.46
CA LYS A 193 21.06 -19.07 2.21
C LYS A 193 19.69 -18.70 1.67
N GLN A 194 19.45 -17.39 1.51
CA GLN A 194 18.17 -16.89 1.05
C GLN A 194 17.76 -17.73 -0.15
N THR A 195 16.63 -18.43 -0.03
CA THR A 195 16.26 -19.41 -1.05
C THR A 195 16.11 -18.67 -2.39
N GLU A 196 16.37 -19.34 -3.51
CA GLU A 196 16.18 -18.70 -4.84
C GLU A 196 14.75 -18.13 -5.00
N ARG A 197 13.76 -18.73 -4.30
CA ARG A 197 12.40 -18.22 -4.18
C ARG A 197 12.32 -16.88 -3.44
N GLU A 198 13.00 -16.75 -2.31
CA GLU A 198 13.08 -15.52 -1.53
C GLU A 198 13.86 -14.42 -2.28
N LYS A 199 14.95 -14.78 -2.97
CA LYS A 199 15.71 -13.83 -3.81
C LYS A 199 14.87 -13.31 -4.97
N LYS A 200 14.17 -14.21 -5.68
CA LYS A 200 13.24 -13.82 -6.75
C LYS A 200 12.15 -12.90 -6.21
N LYS A 201 11.57 -13.22 -5.05
CA LYS A 201 10.54 -12.38 -4.42
C LYS A 201 11.08 -10.99 -4.06
N LYS A 202 12.30 -10.91 -3.50
CA LYS A 202 12.97 -9.65 -3.20
C LYS A 202 13.20 -8.81 -4.46
N ILE A 203 13.81 -9.39 -5.49
CA ILE A 203 14.08 -8.69 -6.76
C ILE A 203 12.79 -8.20 -7.43
N LEU A 204 11.71 -9.00 -7.41
CA LEU A 204 10.43 -8.57 -7.99
C LEU A 204 9.76 -7.48 -7.15
N ALA A 205 9.89 -7.50 -5.83
CA ALA A 205 9.41 -6.43 -4.97
C ALA A 205 10.20 -5.13 -5.22
N ASP A 206 11.53 -5.20 -5.35
CA ASP A 206 12.39 -4.05 -5.63
C ASP A 206 12.07 -3.40 -7.00
N ARG A 207 11.69 -4.22 -8.01
CA ARG A 207 11.26 -3.73 -9.33
C ARG A 207 9.85 -3.14 -9.33
N ARG A 208 9.02 -3.45 -8.34
CA ARG A 208 7.62 -3.03 -8.29
C ARG A 208 7.51 -1.64 -7.70
N LYS A 209 7.31 -0.64 -8.57
CA LYS A 209 7.01 0.73 -8.15
C LYS A 209 5.55 0.81 -7.68
N PRO A 210 5.27 1.31 -6.46
CA PRO A 210 3.90 1.54 -6.04
C PRO A 210 3.26 2.61 -6.93
N LEU A 211 2.03 2.34 -7.38
CA LEU A 211 1.28 3.27 -8.21
C LEU A 211 0.36 4.08 -7.28
N ASN A 212 0.50 5.41 -7.30
CA ASN A 212 -0.43 6.32 -6.65
C ASN A 212 -1.25 7.02 -7.74
N VAL A 213 -2.56 6.76 -7.80
CA VAL A 213 -3.46 7.31 -8.84
C VAL A 213 -4.55 8.23 -8.29
N ASP A 214 -4.73 8.28 -6.97
CA ASP A 214 -5.94 8.85 -6.34
C ASP A 214 -6.02 10.38 -6.43
N HIS A 215 -4.94 11.05 -6.82
CA HIS A 215 -4.83 12.51 -6.83
C HIS A 215 -4.31 13.06 -8.17
N LEU A 216 -4.49 12.33 -9.28
CA LEU A 216 -4.06 12.79 -10.61
C LEU A 216 -5.23 13.33 -11.46
N ASN A 217 -4.94 14.34 -12.27
CA ASN A 217 -5.84 14.88 -13.28
C ASN A 217 -5.89 13.98 -14.52
N GLU A 218 -6.93 14.09 -15.35
CA GLU A 218 -7.19 13.21 -16.52
C GLU A 218 -6.01 13.17 -17.50
N ASP A 219 -5.43 14.31 -17.85
CA ASP A 219 -4.27 14.36 -18.75
C ASP A 219 -3.06 13.62 -18.18
N LYS A 220 -2.79 13.79 -16.88
CA LYS A 220 -1.69 13.09 -16.20
C LYS A 220 -1.95 11.58 -16.08
N LEU A 221 -3.21 11.15 -16.01
CA LEU A 221 -3.56 9.73 -16.05
C LEU A 221 -3.31 9.12 -17.43
N ARG A 222 -3.57 9.87 -18.51
CA ARG A 222 -3.26 9.44 -19.89
C ARG A 222 -1.75 9.26 -20.07
N ASP A 223 -0.94 10.22 -19.62
CA ASP A 223 0.52 10.12 -19.67
C ASP A 223 1.03 8.92 -18.86
N LYS A 224 0.48 8.70 -17.66
CA LYS A 224 0.84 7.53 -16.84
C LYS A 224 0.44 6.21 -17.46
N ALA A 225 -0.70 6.15 -18.14
CA ALA A 225 -1.11 4.96 -18.88
C ALA A 225 -0.15 4.66 -20.04
N GLN A 226 0.30 5.70 -20.77
CA GLN A 226 1.30 5.56 -21.82
C GLN A 226 2.65 5.08 -21.27
N GLU A 227 3.15 5.67 -20.17
CA GLU A 227 4.39 5.24 -19.52
C GLU A 227 4.34 3.76 -19.09
N LEU A 228 3.23 3.33 -18.47
CA LEU A 228 3.05 1.94 -18.07
C LEU A 228 2.95 0.99 -19.27
N PHE A 229 2.30 1.43 -20.35
CA PHE A 229 2.19 0.66 -21.58
C PHE A 229 3.56 0.46 -22.25
N GLU A 230 4.36 1.52 -22.36
CA GLU A 230 5.74 1.43 -22.86
C GLU A 230 6.60 0.54 -21.98
N TRP A 231 6.42 0.60 -20.66
CA TRP A 231 7.13 -0.26 -19.72
C TRP A 231 6.79 -1.74 -19.92
N ILE A 232 5.51 -2.08 -20.08
CA ILE A 232 5.07 -3.45 -20.40
C ILE A 232 5.68 -3.92 -21.72
N LYS A 233 5.64 -3.08 -22.76
CA LYS A 233 6.20 -3.40 -24.08
C LYS A 233 7.70 -3.73 -24.00
N THR A 234 8.47 -2.96 -23.23
CA THR A 234 9.89 -3.22 -23.00
C THR A 234 10.12 -4.58 -22.31
N LEU A 235 9.36 -4.87 -21.24
CA LEU A 235 9.45 -6.16 -20.55
C LEU A 235 9.07 -7.35 -21.44
N GLU A 236 8.10 -7.17 -22.35
CA GLU A 236 7.74 -8.20 -23.32
C GLU A 236 8.86 -8.45 -24.35
N ALA A 237 9.52 -7.40 -24.83
CA ALA A 237 10.67 -7.51 -25.72
C ALA A 237 11.84 -8.24 -25.05
N GLU A 238 12.20 -7.87 -23.82
CA GLU A 238 13.24 -8.56 -23.03
C GLU A 238 12.90 -10.03 -22.80
N LYS A 239 11.64 -10.35 -22.48
CA LYS A 239 11.17 -11.72 -22.34
C LYS A 239 11.37 -12.51 -23.64
N PHE A 240 11.03 -11.92 -24.78
CA PHE A 240 11.21 -12.55 -26.09
C PHE A 240 12.69 -12.86 -26.37
N GLU A 241 13.58 -11.89 -26.18
CA GLU A 241 15.01 -12.08 -26.38
C GLU A 241 15.58 -13.17 -25.47
N HIS A 242 15.17 -13.21 -24.20
CA HIS A 242 15.55 -14.26 -23.27
C HIS A 242 15.05 -15.65 -23.69
N MET A 243 13.83 -15.74 -24.22
CA MET A 243 13.29 -17.01 -24.73
C MET A 243 14.07 -17.51 -25.95
N GLU A 244 14.38 -16.63 -26.90
CA GLU A 244 15.17 -17.00 -28.09
C GLU A 244 16.60 -17.38 -27.73
N ARG A 245 17.25 -16.64 -26.82
CA ARG A 245 18.57 -17.00 -26.28
C ARG A 245 18.55 -18.37 -25.63
N LEU A 246 17.52 -18.67 -24.83
CA LEU A 246 17.38 -19.97 -24.17
C LEU A 246 17.20 -21.11 -25.18
N LYS A 247 16.44 -20.90 -26.26
CA LYS A 247 16.30 -21.89 -27.35
C LYS A 247 17.64 -22.17 -28.02
N ARG A 248 18.41 -21.11 -28.36
CA ARG A 248 19.76 -21.25 -28.93
C ARG A 248 20.70 -22.00 -27.98
N GLN A 249 20.73 -21.63 -26.71
CA GLN A 249 21.57 -22.30 -25.70
C GLN A 249 21.21 -23.78 -25.52
N LYS A 250 19.92 -24.14 -25.56
CA LYS A 250 19.49 -25.55 -25.52
C LYS A 250 20.04 -26.34 -26.70
N TYR A 251 20.03 -25.75 -27.89
CA TYR A 251 20.61 -26.37 -29.08
C TYR A 251 22.13 -26.53 -28.94
N GLU A 252 22.84 -25.46 -28.55
CA GLU A 252 24.28 -25.48 -28.32
C GLU A 252 24.70 -26.55 -27.30
N VAL A 253 24.02 -26.62 -26.15
CA VAL A 253 24.26 -27.64 -25.12
C VAL A 253 24.06 -29.06 -25.67
N THR A 254 23.01 -29.27 -26.46
CA THR A 254 22.72 -30.59 -27.06
C THR A 254 23.82 -31.00 -28.04
N THR A 255 24.24 -30.09 -28.91
CA THR A 255 25.31 -30.31 -29.89
C THR A 255 26.66 -30.55 -29.20
N LEU A 256 26.99 -29.75 -28.18
CA LEU A 256 28.23 -29.91 -27.40
C LEU A 256 28.27 -31.25 -26.67
N ARG A 257 27.13 -31.71 -26.10
CA ARG A 257 27.04 -33.03 -25.48
C ARG A 257 27.37 -34.15 -26.48
N ARG A 258 26.79 -34.11 -27.69
CA ARG A 258 27.10 -35.08 -28.76
C ARG A 258 28.59 -35.06 -29.14
N ARG A 259 29.17 -33.87 -29.31
CA ARG A 259 30.59 -33.71 -29.65
C ARG A 259 31.52 -34.26 -28.56
N VAL A 260 31.18 -34.04 -27.28
CA VAL A 260 31.92 -34.61 -26.14
C VAL A 260 31.83 -36.14 -26.16
N GLU A 261 30.65 -36.71 -26.40
CA GLU A 261 30.48 -38.16 -26.52
C GLU A 261 31.32 -38.76 -27.65
N GLU A 262 31.34 -38.13 -28.83
CA GLU A 262 32.18 -38.54 -29.97
C GLU A 262 33.67 -38.51 -29.63
N LEU A 263 34.18 -37.39 -29.08
CA LEU A 263 35.59 -37.27 -28.69
C LEU A 263 35.97 -38.26 -27.58
N SER A 264 35.06 -38.56 -26.66
CA SER A 264 35.30 -39.51 -25.58
C SER A 264 35.52 -40.95 -26.07
N LYS A 265 34.91 -41.33 -27.21
CA LYS A 265 35.10 -42.66 -27.83
C LYS A 265 36.53 -42.86 -28.33
N PHE A 266 37.19 -41.81 -28.81
CA PHE A 266 38.58 -41.87 -29.26
C PHE A 266 39.58 -41.75 -28.09
N SER A 267 39.22 -41.04 -27.02
CA SER A 267 40.07 -40.89 -25.84
C SER A 267 40.33 -42.22 -25.10
N LYS A 268 39.37 -43.16 -25.06
CA LYS A 268 39.56 -44.46 -24.38
C LYS A 268 40.43 -45.43 -25.17
N LYS A 269 40.42 -45.38 -26.50
CA LYS A 269 41.27 -46.26 -27.34
C LYS A 269 42.75 -45.86 -27.34
N GLY A 270 43.07 -44.58 -27.14
CA GLY A 270 44.45 -44.09 -27.05
C GLY A 270 45.19 -44.39 -25.74
N ALA A 271 44.47 -44.69 -24.65
CA ALA A 271 45.07 -45.09 -23.38
C ALA A 271 45.37 -46.60 -23.31
N ALA A 272 44.53 -47.43 -23.93
CA ALA A 272 44.77 -48.88 -24.02
C ALA A 272 45.94 -49.24 -24.95
N SER A 273 46.14 -48.48 -26.03
CA SER A 273 47.28 -48.68 -26.95
C SER A 273 48.63 -48.26 -26.33
N ARG A 274 48.66 -47.17 -25.55
CA ARG A 274 49.89 -46.68 -24.89
C ARG A 274 50.37 -47.51 -23.70
N ARG A 275 49.55 -48.42 -23.18
CA ARG A 275 49.89 -49.29 -22.04
C ARG A 275 50.43 -50.67 -22.46
N ARG A 276 50.58 -50.92 -23.77
CA ARG A 276 51.05 -52.19 -24.35
C ARG A 276 52.46 -52.12 -24.96
N LYS A 277 53.27 -51.13 -24.60
CA LYS A 277 54.66 -51.03 -25.05
C LYS A 277 55.62 -51.12 -23.87
#